data_AF-A0AAV0WVM8-F1
#
_entry.id   AF-A0AAV0WVM8-F1
#
_cell.length_a   1.000
_cell.length_b   1.000
_cell.length_c   1.000
_cell.angle_alpha   90.00
_cell.angle_beta   90.00
_cell.angle_gamma   90.00
#
_symmetry.space_group_name_H-M   'P 1'
#
loop_
_entity.id
_entity.type
_entity.pdbx_description
1 polymer ?
#
loop_
_entity_poly.entity_id
_entity_poly.type
_entity_poly.pdbx_seq_one_letter_code
_entity_poly.pdbx_strand_id
1 'polypeptide(L)'
;MDELERRRIEAFIDDFDDNEDIWGGNSSDEEEDNVEMLQKDHNTDTEQSDISDEENSEQAEYNFVDNAIINDDNYHESDDELPLSMRMLPYYIGKDGTRWNKRAPNQRVRTSKKNYVTEKSGVSPTIRNKTNILECWQVFFTKPMLDTIVNCTNIYISKARASYSRERDASDTDYKEIKALIGILYMTGE
;
A
#
# COMPACT_ATOMS: atom_id res chain seq x y z
N MET A 1 9.77 -29.84 1.40
CA MET A 1 10.43 -29.05 2.44
C MET A 1 11.71 -29.78 2.79
N ASP A 2 12.84 -29.10 2.69
CA ASP A 2 14.14 -29.71 2.95
C ASP A 2 14.38 -29.85 4.45
N GLU A 3 15.18 -30.82 4.87
CA GLU A 3 15.37 -31.12 6.29
C GLU A 3 16.01 -29.96 7.07
N LEU A 4 16.84 -29.15 6.40
CA LEU A 4 17.39 -27.92 6.96
C LEU A 4 16.29 -26.88 7.27
N GLU A 5 15.35 -26.70 6.35
CA GLU A 5 14.22 -25.78 6.56
C GLU A 5 13.34 -26.24 7.70
N ARG A 6 13.06 -27.55 7.76
CA ARG A 6 12.30 -28.14 8.85
C ARG A 6 12.96 -27.87 10.20
N ARG A 7 14.27 -28.13 10.36
CA ARG A 7 14.98 -27.85 11.61
C ARG A 7 14.98 -26.37 11.98
N ARG A 8 15.08 -25.48 10.99
CA ARG A 8 15.00 -24.03 11.22
C ARG A 8 13.62 -23.62 11.76
N ILE A 9 12.54 -24.17 11.20
CA ILE A 9 11.18 -23.92 11.67
C ILE A 9 10.99 -24.49 13.08
N GLU A 10 11.47 -25.72 13.33
CA GLU A 10 11.38 -26.34 14.64
C GLU A 10 12.09 -25.51 15.71
N ALA A 11 13.29 -24.99 15.44
CA ALA A 11 14.02 -24.11 16.35
C ALA A 11 13.26 -22.80 16.62
N PHE A 12 12.67 -22.19 15.58
CA PHE A 12 11.87 -20.97 15.73
C PHE A 12 10.62 -21.20 16.60
N ILE A 13 9.99 -22.38 16.48
CA ILE A 13 8.85 -22.75 17.32
C ILE A 13 9.28 -22.89 18.78
N ASP A 14 10.41 -23.54 19.03
CA ASP A 14 10.90 -23.76 20.41
C ASP A 14 11.27 -22.41 21.08
N ASP A 15 11.85 -21.47 20.33
CA ASP A 15 12.11 -20.10 20.82
C ASP A 15 10.82 -19.31 21.16
N PHE A 16 9.68 -19.67 20.57
CA PHE A 16 8.38 -19.01 20.80
C PHE A 16 7.60 -19.62 21.96
N ASP A 17 7.73 -20.92 22.22
CA ASP A 17 7.03 -21.63 23.31
C ASP A 17 7.54 -21.18 24.70
N ASP A 18 8.79 -20.72 24.79
CA ASP A 18 9.37 -20.11 26.01
C ASP A 18 8.73 -18.75 26.37
N ASN A 19 7.90 -18.17 25.48
CA ASN A 19 7.11 -16.97 25.75
C ASN A 19 5.62 -17.36 25.95
N GLU A 20 5.33 -18.04 27.06
CA GLU A 20 3.98 -18.53 27.45
C GLU A 20 2.89 -17.43 27.51
N ASP A 21 3.26 -16.14 27.46
CA ASP A 21 2.35 -15.00 27.63
C ASP A 21 1.54 -14.59 26.38
N ILE A 22 1.78 -15.19 25.20
CA ILE A 22 1.20 -14.70 23.93
C ILE A 22 -0.09 -15.45 23.52
N TRP A 23 -0.25 -16.73 23.87
CA TRP A 23 -1.40 -17.54 23.43
C TRP A 23 -2.45 -17.66 24.53
N GLY A 24 -3.07 -16.51 24.86
CA GLY A 24 -4.19 -16.34 25.79
C GLY A 24 -4.79 -17.64 26.32
N GLY A 25 -4.56 -17.87 27.61
CA GLY A 25 -5.00 -19.07 28.31
C GLY A 25 -6.46 -19.41 28.03
N ASN A 26 -6.71 -20.72 27.91
CA ASN A 26 -7.98 -21.40 27.76
C ASN A 26 -9.17 -20.60 28.31
N SER A 27 -9.78 -19.75 27.48
CA SER A 27 -10.90 -18.89 27.89
C SER A 27 -12.13 -19.76 28.08
N SER A 28 -12.50 -19.98 29.34
CA SER A 28 -13.79 -20.52 29.72
C SER A 28 -14.87 -19.53 29.32
N ASP A 29 -15.90 -20.02 28.62
CA ASP A 29 -17.09 -19.29 28.21
C ASP A 29 -17.72 -18.52 29.37
N GLU A 30 -17.71 -17.18 29.32
CA GLU A 30 -18.74 -16.33 29.92
C GLU A 30 -19.02 -15.18 28.95
N GLU A 31 -20.25 -15.16 28.43
CA GLU A 31 -20.78 -14.11 27.56
C GLU A 31 -20.86 -12.77 28.28
N GLU A 32 -20.60 -11.67 27.57
CA GLU A 32 -21.29 -10.41 27.81
C GLU A 32 -21.22 -9.49 26.57
N ASP A 33 -22.40 -9.26 25.98
CA ASP A 33 -22.69 -8.35 24.87
C ASP A 33 -22.38 -6.88 25.21
N ASN A 34 -21.55 -6.20 24.41
CA ASN A 34 -21.82 -4.80 23.99
C ASN A 34 -20.84 -4.32 22.91
N VAL A 35 -21.32 -4.07 21.68
CA VAL A 35 -20.51 -3.37 20.66
C VAL A 35 -21.31 -2.20 20.10
N GLU A 36 -20.95 -0.99 20.53
CA GLU A 36 -21.48 0.28 20.02
C GLU A 36 -20.77 0.62 18.70
N MET A 37 -21.53 0.58 17.60
CA MET A 37 -21.05 0.73 16.24
C MET A 37 -20.90 2.21 15.85
N LEU A 38 -19.69 2.75 15.91
CA LEU A 38 -19.36 4.08 15.40
C LEU A 38 -18.89 4.00 13.93
N GLN A 39 -19.79 4.30 13.00
CA GLN A 39 -19.50 4.47 11.58
C GLN A 39 -18.74 5.80 11.37
N LYS A 40 -17.63 5.76 10.62
CA LYS A 40 -16.95 6.96 10.13
C LYS A 40 -16.75 6.84 8.62
N ASP A 41 -17.56 7.59 7.89
CA ASP A 41 -17.57 7.65 6.44
C ASP A 41 -16.28 8.25 5.88
N HIS A 42 -15.69 7.57 4.90
CA HIS A 42 -14.52 8.05 4.15
C HIS A 42 -14.96 8.35 2.71
N ASN A 43 -15.22 9.62 2.40
CA ASN A 43 -15.38 10.06 1.02
C ASN A 43 -14.01 10.42 0.43
N THR A 44 -13.69 9.91 -0.74
CA THR A 44 -12.53 10.34 -1.53
C THR A 44 -12.98 10.48 -2.97
N ASP A 45 -13.32 11.71 -3.36
CA ASP A 45 -13.58 12.07 -4.75
C ASP A 45 -12.27 12.36 -5.46
N THR A 46 -12.07 11.78 -6.64
CA THR A 46 -10.97 12.13 -7.55
C THR A 46 -11.53 12.12 -8.97
N GLU A 47 -11.75 13.31 -9.53
CA GLU A 47 -12.14 13.48 -10.92
C GLU A 47 -10.90 13.59 -11.82
N GLN A 48 -10.81 12.73 -12.83
CA GLN A 48 -9.83 12.83 -13.92
C GLN A 48 -10.43 13.64 -15.07
N SER A 49 -9.67 14.59 -15.63
CA SER A 49 -9.97 15.16 -16.95
C SER A 49 -8.87 14.81 -17.94
N ASP A 50 -9.29 14.18 -19.03
CA ASP A 50 -8.51 13.86 -20.22
C ASP A 50 -8.32 15.14 -21.07
N ILE A 51 -7.11 15.35 -21.59
CA ILE A 51 -6.92 16.30 -22.70
C ILE A 51 -6.07 15.65 -23.79
N SER A 52 -6.66 15.61 -24.97
CA SER A 52 -6.15 15.05 -26.22
C SER A 52 -5.18 16.01 -26.92
N ASP A 53 -4.13 15.43 -27.51
CA ASP A 53 -3.15 16.06 -28.38
C ASP A 53 -3.76 16.58 -29.68
N GLU A 54 -3.33 17.77 -30.14
CA GLU A 54 -3.40 18.12 -31.56
C GLU A 54 -2.20 19.00 -31.97
N GLU A 55 -1.62 18.64 -33.11
CA GLU A 55 -0.37 19.12 -33.69
C GLU A 55 -0.49 20.53 -34.31
N ASN A 56 0.62 21.27 -34.44
CA ASN A 56 1.25 21.60 -35.74
C ASN A 56 2.10 22.91 -35.76
N SER A 57 3.28 22.76 -36.39
CA SER A 57 4.06 23.68 -37.25
C SER A 57 4.73 25.00 -36.75
N GLU A 58 6.07 24.92 -36.80
CA GLU A 58 7.08 25.81 -37.44
C GLU A 58 7.65 27.09 -36.79
N GLN A 59 8.99 27.03 -36.69
CA GLN A 59 10.09 28.00 -36.60
C GLN A 59 9.82 29.49 -36.24
N ALA A 60 10.54 29.97 -35.21
CA ALA A 60 11.64 30.95 -35.40
C ALA A 60 12.45 31.11 -34.10
N GLU A 61 13.76 31.13 -34.26
CA GLU A 61 14.80 31.31 -33.25
C GLU A 61 15.11 32.81 -33.11
N TYR A 62 14.86 33.45 -31.96
CA TYR A 62 15.54 34.71 -31.58
C TYR A 62 15.59 34.92 -30.06
N ASN A 63 16.78 35.36 -29.61
CA ASN A 63 17.14 35.74 -28.25
C ASN A 63 16.25 36.86 -27.68
N PHE A 64 15.84 36.77 -26.41
CA PHE A 64 15.30 37.91 -25.67
C PHE A 64 15.76 37.89 -24.20
N VAL A 65 16.74 38.76 -23.91
CA VAL A 65 16.96 39.30 -22.56
C VAL A 65 16.07 40.53 -22.42
N ASP A 66 15.40 40.63 -21.28
CA ASP A 66 14.64 41.77 -20.73
C ASP A 66 13.42 42.28 -21.50
N ASN A 67 12.26 41.84 -21.02
CA ASN A 67 11.15 42.67 -20.54
C ASN A 67 10.09 41.71 -20.00
N ALA A 68 10.22 41.35 -18.72
CA ALA A 68 9.17 40.61 -18.02
C ALA A 68 7.99 41.57 -17.80
N ILE A 69 7.11 41.64 -18.80
CA ILE A 69 5.75 42.10 -18.60
C ILE A 69 5.18 41.17 -17.52
N ILE A 70 4.88 41.77 -16.37
CA ILE A 70 4.13 41.15 -15.28
C ILE A 70 2.71 40.96 -15.83
N ASN A 71 2.47 39.85 -16.53
CA ASN A 71 1.10 39.43 -16.78
C ASN A 71 0.55 38.93 -15.44
N ASP A 72 -0.51 39.63 -15.03
CA ASP A 72 -1.24 39.69 -13.77
C ASP A 72 -2.03 38.40 -13.42
N ASP A 73 -1.69 37.26 -14.02
CA ASP A 73 -2.53 36.06 -13.96
C ASP A 73 -2.09 35.05 -12.88
N ASN A 74 -1.23 35.45 -11.94
CA ASN A 74 -0.74 34.55 -10.88
C ASN A 74 -0.74 35.22 -9.50
N TYR A 75 -1.72 36.11 -9.27
CA TYR A 75 -2.01 36.67 -7.96
C TYR A 75 -2.95 35.71 -7.23
N HIS A 76 -2.46 35.03 -6.20
CA HIS A 76 -3.31 34.26 -5.30
C HIS A 76 -3.65 35.15 -4.10
N GLU A 77 -4.93 35.22 -3.69
CA GLU A 77 -5.38 36.02 -2.54
C GLU A 77 -4.58 35.76 -1.24
N SER A 78 -4.03 34.54 -1.07
CA SER A 78 -3.14 34.22 0.05
C SER A 78 -1.77 34.90 0.03
N ASP A 79 -1.34 35.46 -1.12
CA ASP A 79 -0.06 36.18 -1.24
C ASP A 79 -0.13 37.57 -0.55
N ASP A 80 -1.30 38.03 -0.11
CA ASP A 80 -1.53 39.32 0.56
C ASP A 80 -0.83 39.47 1.93
N GLU A 81 -0.42 38.37 2.54
CA GLU A 81 0.32 38.38 3.80
C GLU A 81 1.84 38.39 3.59
N LEU A 82 2.32 38.16 2.36
CA LEU A 82 3.75 38.10 2.04
C LEU A 82 4.32 39.49 1.76
N PRO A 83 5.60 39.76 2.11
CA PRO A 83 6.27 41.00 1.71
C PRO A 83 6.26 41.20 0.19
N LEU A 84 6.10 42.45 -0.27
CA LEU A 84 6.07 42.81 -1.71
C LEU A 84 7.26 42.22 -2.49
N SER A 85 8.46 42.23 -1.88
CA SER A 85 9.67 41.67 -2.48
C SER A 85 9.56 40.17 -2.80
N MET A 86 8.75 39.42 -2.03
CA MET A 86 8.53 38.00 -2.22
C MET A 86 7.40 37.71 -3.21
N ARG A 87 6.40 38.59 -3.31
CA ARG A 87 5.32 38.48 -4.30
C ARG A 87 5.83 38.60 -5.74
N MET A 88 6.82 39.45 -5.96
CA MET A 88 7.40 39.76 -7.27
C MET A 88 8.36 38.68 -7.81
N LEU A 89 8.74 37.69 -7.00
CA LEU A 89 9.60 36.60 -7.46
C LEU A 89 8.81 35.60 -8.31
N PRO A 90 9.40 35.04 -9.38
CA PRO A 90 8.76 34.02 -10.21
C PRO A 90 8.71 32.63 -9.54
N TYR A 91 9.18 32.51 -8.28
CA TYR A 91 9.23 31.28 -7.51
C TYR A 91 9.01 31.54 -6.01
N TYR A 92 8.48 30.56 -5.30
CA TYR A 92 8.50 30.48 -3.83
C TYR A 92 9.81 29.83 -3.35
N ILE A 93 10.19 30.09 -2.10
CA ILE A 93 11.39 29.53 -1.46
C ILE A 93 10.96 28.72 -0.23
N GLY A 94 11.28 27.42 -0.23
CA GLY A 94 11.07 26.53 0.91
C GLY A 94 12.09 26.78 2.03
N LYS A 95 11.81 26.27 3.23
CA LYS A 95 12.70 26.42 4.41
C LYS A 95 14.10 25.85 4.19
N ASP A 96 14.20 24.84 3.33
CA ASP A 96 15.41 24.15 2.89
C ASP A 96 16.14 24.88 1.75
N GLY A 97 15.63 26.02 1.29
CA GLY A 97 16.14 26.76 0.13
C GLY A 97 15.65 26.23 -1.22
N THR A 98 14.76 25.24 -1.25
CA THR A 98 14.16 24.72 -2.49
C THR A 98 13.31 25.79 -3.16
N ARG A 99 13.50 25.98 -4.47
CA ARG A 99 12.74 26.96 -5.26
C ARG A 99 11.57 26.28 -5.98
N TRP A 100 10.36 26.76 -5.74
CA TRP A 100 9.13 26.28 -6.37
C TRP A 100 8.64 27.32 -7.37
N ASN A 101 8.76 27.04 -8.67
CA ASN A 101 8.33 28.00 -9.70
C ASN A 101 6.82 28.24 -9.60
N LYS A 102 6.40 29.52 -9.63
CA LYS A 102 4.97 29.89 -9.66
C LYS A 102 4.32 29.54 -11.00
N ARG A 103 5.12 29.50 -12.06
CA ARG A 103 4.68 29.20 -13.42
C ARG A 103 4.96 27.75 -13.77
N ALA A 104 4.09 27.17 -14.59
CA ALA A 104 4.33 25.88 -15.20
C ALA A 104 5.66 25.90 -15.99
N PRO A 105 6.41 24.78 -16.00
CA PRO A 105 7.64 24.69 -16.77
C PRO A 105 7.36 24.82 -18.27
N ASN A 106 8.34 25.30 -19.03
CA ASN A 106 8.21 25.45 -20.48
C ASN A 106 8.00 24.07 -21.14
N GLN A 107 6.80 23.84 -21.70
CA GLN A 107 6.41 22.58 -22.33
C GLN A 107 7.10 22.33 -23.69
N ARG A 108 7.69 23.37 -24.33
CA ARG A 108 8.42 23.24 -25.60
C ARG A 108 9.80 22.58 -25.45
N VAL A 109 10.26 22.39 -24.21
CA VAL A 109 11.55 21.78 -23.91
C VAL A 109 11.34 20.35 -23.42
N ARG A 110 12.16 19.43 -23.90
CA ARG A 110 12.13 18.03 -23.45
C ARG A 110 12.36 17.93 -21.94
N THR A 111 11.47 17.25 -21.23
CA THR A 111 11.64 16.89 -19.82
C THR A 111 12.92 16.08 -19.64
N SER A 112 13.76 16.47 -18.67
CA SER A 112 15.00 15.77 -18.35
C SER A 112 14.72 14.32 -17.94
N LYS A 113 15.62 13.38 -18.29
CA LYS A 113 15.47 11.95 -17.96
C LYS A 113 15.26 11.70 -16.46
N LYS A 114 15.86 12.53 -15.59
CA LYS A 114 15.73 12.43 -14.12
C LYS A 114 14.34 12.84 -13.59
N ASN A 115 13.56 13.57 -14.39
CA ASN A 115 12.20 14.01 -14.03
C ASN A 115 11.12 13.17 -14.74
N TYR A 116 11.52 12.13 -15.47
CA TYR A 116 10.57 11.26 -16.14
C TYR A 116 9.98 10.28 -15.12
N VAL A 117 8.69 10.42 -14.85
CA VAL A 117 7.96 9.47 -14.01
C VAL A 117 7.73 8.20 -14.83
N THR A 118 8.51 7.15 -14.58
CA THR A 118 8.42 5.86 -15.29
C THR A 118 7.31 4.97 -14.72
N GLU A 119 7.06 5.08 -13.43
CA GLU A 119 6.10 4.24 -12.73
C GLU A 119 4.72 4.89 -12.80
N LYS A 120 3.79 4.21 -13.49
CA LYS A 120 2.41 4.66 -13.59
C LYS A 120 1.67 4.20 -12.33
N SER A 121 0.98 5.12 -11.67
CA SER A 121 0.04 4.78 -10.62
C SER A 121 -1.02 3.80 -11.14
N GLY A 122 -1.30 2.76 -10.38
CA GLY A 122 -2.36 1.79 -10.68
C GLY A 122 -1.92 0.33 -10.62
N VAL A 123 -2.86 -0.56 -10.94
CA VAL A 123 -2.64 -2.01 -10.89
C VAL A 123 -1.72 -2.46 -12.03
N SER A 124 -0.76 -3.33 -11.70
CA SER A 124 0.15 -3.93 -12.66
C SER A 124 -0.61 -4.54 -13.86
N PRO A 125 -0.09 -4.43 -15.09
CA PRO A 125 -0.72 -5.01 -16.27
C PRO A 125 -1.03 -6.51 -16.14
N THR A 126 -0.23 -7.25 -15.36
CA THR A 126 -0.41 -8.69 -15.13
C THR A 126 -1.62 -9.03 -14.26
N ILE A 127 -2.05 -8.09 -13.41
CA ILE A 127 -3.18 -8.26 -12.49
C ILE A 127 -4.45 -7.61 -13.05
N ARG A 128 -4.30 -6.62 -13.95
CA ARG A 128 -5.40 -5.84 -14.54
C ARG A 128 -6.56 -6.68 -15.10
N ASN A 129 -6.26 -7.86 -15.65
CA ASN A 129 -7.27 -8.72 -16.30
C ASN A 129 -8.02 -9.63 -15.32
N LYS A 130 -7.63 -9.67 -14.04
CA LYS A 130 -8.30 -10.47 -13.01
C LYS A 130 -9.53 -9.70 -12.53
N THR A 131 -10.71 -10.21 -12.87
CA THR A 131 -11.99 -9.61 -12.48
C THR A 131 -12.68 -10.38 -11.36
N ASN A 132 -12.27 -11.63 -11.12
CA ASN A 132 -12.79 -12.45 -10.06
C ASN A 132 -12.12 -12.10 -8.72
N ILE A 133 -12.93 -11.89 -7.68
CA ILE A 133 -12.49 -11.56 -6.32
C ILE A 133 -11.46 -12.59 -5.79
N LEU A 134 -11.69 -13.89 -6.04
CA LEU A 134 -10.76 -14.94 -5.61
C LEU A 134 -9.44 -14.90 -6.36
N GLU A 135 -9.45 -14.56 -7.65
CA GLU A 135 -8.22 -14.44 -8.44
C GLU A 135 -7.37 -13.24 -8.03
N CYS A 136 -8.04 -12.14 -7.66
CA CYS A 136 -7.41 -10.96 -7.06
C CYS A 136 -6.85 -11.29 -5.68
N TRP A 137 -7.62 -11.98 -4.84
CA TRP A 137 -7.17 -12.41 -3.51
C TRP A 137 -5.92 -13.29 -3.59
N GLN A 138 -5.85 -14.21 -4.55
CA GLN A 138 -4.70 -15.08 -4.78
C GLN A 138 -3.42 -14.34 -5.24
N VAL A 139 -3.51 -13.07 -5.63
CA VAL A 139 -2.33 -12.24 -5.86
C VAL A 139 -1.59 -11.97 -4.55
N PHE A 140 -2.35 -11.74 -3.47
CA PHE A 140 -1.81 -11.48 -2.15
C PHE A 140 -1.50 -12.79 -1.42
N PHE A 141 -2.43 -13.74 -1.45
CA PHE A 141 -2.28 -15.06 -0.84
C PHE A 141 -1.97 -16.11 -1.90
N THR A 142 -0.70 -16.20 -2.27
CA THR A 142 -0.25 -17.17 -3.27
C THR A 142 -0.33 -18.59 -2.74
N LYS A 143 -0.51 -19.57 -3.65
CA LYS A 143 -0.55 -20.98 -3.29
C LYS A 143 0.71 -21.44 -2.51
N PRO A 144 1.95 -21.12 -2.93
CA PRO A 144 3.15 -21.50 -2.16
C PRO A 144 3.19 -20.91 -0.75
N MET A 145 2.62 -19.72 -0.55
CA MET A 145 2.54 -19.11 0.78
C MET A 145 1.57 -19.88 1.68
N LEU A 146 0.39 -20.21 1.16
CA LEU A 146 -0.59 -21.03 1.87
C LEU A 146 -0.06 -22.43 2.18
N ASP A 147 0.65 -23.05 1.23
CA ASP A 147 1.29 -24.35 1.44
C ASP A 147 2.37 -24.25 2.54
N THR A 148 3.11 -23.14 2.60
CA THR A 148 4.07 -22.89 3.69
C THR A 148 3.38 -22.79 5.04
N ILE A 149 2.27 -22.05 5.13
CA ILE A 149 1.47 -21.92 6.36
C ILE A 149 1.03 -23.31 6.84
N VAL A 150 0.39 -24.11 5.96
CA VAL A 150 -0.04 -25.47 6.27
C VAL A 150 1.11 -26.32 6.81
N ASN A 151 2.27 -26.29 6.14
CA ASN A 151 3.43 -27.09 6.56
C ASN A 151 3.96 -26.67 7.94
N CYS A 152 4.13 -25.37 8.18
CA CYS A 152 4.58 -24.87 9.48
C CYS A 152 3.58 -25.21 10.59
N THR A 153 2.28 -25.03 10.33
CA THR A 153 1.22 -25.38 11.28
C THR A 153 1.21 -26.86 11.59
N ASN A 154 1.39 -27.74 10.60
CA ASN A 154 1.45 -29.19 10.82
C ASN A 154 2.69 -29.65 11.60
N ILE A 155 3.83 -28.95 11.44
CA ILE A 155 5.01 -29.17 12.29
C ILE A 155 4.67 -28.83 13.75
N TYR A 156 4.00 -27.71 13.99
CA TYR A 156 3.57 -27.32 15.33
C TYR A 156 2.55 -28.30 15.92
N ILE A 157 1.50 -28.65 15.16
CA ILE A 157 0.49 -29.65 15.57
C ILE A 157 1.17 -30.96 15.95
N SER A 158 2.16 -31.42 15.17
CA SER A 158 2.89 -32.64 15.47
C SER A 158 3.61 -32.61 16.82
N LYS A 159 4.14 -31.45 17.23
CA LYS A 159 4.74 -31.24 18.56
C LYS A 159 3.68 -31.21 19.66
N ALA A 160 2.61 -30.44 19.45
CA ALA A 160 1.54 -30.25 20.42
C ALA A 160 0.62 -31.47 20.58
N ARG A 161 0.61 -32.40 19.61
CA ARG A 161 -0.28 -33.57 19.56
C ARG A 161 -0.26 -34.42 20.84
N ALA A 162 0.90 -34.54 21.49
CA ALA A 162 1.03 -35.31 22.73
C ALA A 162 0.24 -34.72 23.91
N SER A 163 -0.08 -33.42 23.86
CA SER A 163 -0.84 -32.71 24.89
C SER A 163 -2.36 -32.92 24.78
N TYR A 164 -2.84 -33.50 23.67
CA TYR A 164 -4.26 -33.72 23.42
C TYR A 164 -4.65 -35.18 23.65
N SER A 165 -5.75 -35.38 24.37
CA SER A 165 -6.27 -36.73 24.65
C SER A 165 -7.07 -37.33 23.49
N ARG A 166 -7.63 -36.48 22.61
CA ARG A 166 -8.43 -36.89 21.45
C ARG A 166 -7.65 -36.61 20.17
N GLU A 167 -7.60 -37.61 19.29
CA GLU A 167 -6.90 -37.52 18.00
C GLU A 167 -7.48 -36.41 17.09
N ARG A 168 -8.79 -36.14 17.20
CA ARG A 168 -9.45 -35.07 16.43
C ARG A 168 -8.92 -33.67 16.77
N ASP A 169 -8.53 -33.44 18.02
CA ASP A 169 -8.20 -32.10 18.51
C ASP A 169 -6.79 -31.65 18.04
N ALA A 170 -5.97 -32.57 17.53
CA ALA A 170 -4.63 -32.32 16.98
C ALA A 170 -4.39 -33.05 15.65
N SER A 171 -5.42 -33.08 14.79
CA SER A 171 -5.31 -33.58 13.42
C SER A 171 -4.55 -32.58 12.53
N ASP A 172 -3.80 -33.09 11.55
CA ASP A 172 -3.09 -32.23 10.59
C ASP A 172 -4.10 -31.39 9.80
N THR A 173 -3.73 -30.14 9.50
CA THR A 173 -4.55 -29.23 8.73
C THR A 173 -4.28 -29.30 7.24
N ASP A 174 -5.26 -28.89 6.44
CA ASP A 174 -5.16 -28.79 4.99
C ASP A 174 -5.32 -27.35 4.45
N TYR A 175 -5.08 -27.22 3.15
CA TYR A 175 -5.21 -25.95 2.43
C TYR A 175 -6.64 -25.36 2.47
N LYS A 176 -7.67 -26.20 2.53
CA LYS A 176 -9.07 -25.74 2.55
C LYS A 176 -9.43 -25.21 3.93
N GLU A 177 -8.96 -25.85 4.99
CA GLU A 177 -9.13 -25.44 6.38
C GLU A 177 -8.44 -24.12 6.65
N ILE A 178 -7.18 -23.94 6.24
CA ILE A 178 -6.49 -22.64 6.35
C ILE A 178 -7.22 -21.54 5.58
N LYS A 179 -7.76 -21.84 4.39
CA LYS A 179 -8.61 -20.90 3.66
C LYS A 179 -9.92 -20.59 4.37
N ALA A 180 -10.55 -21.60 4.96
CA ALA A 180 -11.78 -21.42 5.71
C ALA A 180 -11.52 -20.55 6.95
N LEU A 181 -10.41 -20.77 7.66
CA LEU A 181 -9.96 -19.96 8.78
C LEU A 181 -9.76 -18.50 8.38
N ILE A 182 -9.02 -18.22 7.30
CA ILE A 182 -8.86 -16.86 6.79
C ILE A 182 -10.21 -16.25 6.39
N GLY A 183 -11.10 -17.05 5.81
CA GLY A 183 -12.47 -16.64 5.52
C GLY A 183 -13.24 -16.22 6.77
N ILE A 184 -13.11 -16.98 7.87
CA ILE A 184 -13.71 -16.62 9.16
C ILE A 184 -13.13 -15.30 9.68
N LEU A 185 -11.81 -15.11 9.63
CA LEU A 185 -11.16 -13.86 10.05
C LEU A 185 -11.70 -12.64 9.29
N TYR A 186 -11.91 -12.76 7.97
CA TYR A 186 -12.54 -11.70 7.19
C TYR A 186 -13.99 -11.42 7.58
N MET A 187 -14.74 -12.44 8.02
CA MET A 187 -16.12 -12.27 8.45
C MET A 187 -16.21 -11.66 9.86
N THR A 188 -15.23 -11.92 10.72
CA THR A 188 -15.16 -11.34 12.06
C THR A 188 -14.59 -9.92 12.06
N GLY A 189 -13.91 -9.51 10.99
CA GLY A 189 -13.41 -8.14 10.83
C GLY A 189 -12.18 -7.81 11.67
N GLU A 190 -11.46 -8.84 12.13
CA GLU A 190 -10.15 -8.70 12.77
C GLU A 190 -9.02 -8.50 11.76
#